data_AF-A0A519VCJ2-F1
#
_entry.id   AF-A0A519VCJ2-F1
#
_cell.length_a   1.000
_cell.length_b   1.000
_cell.length_c   1.000
_cell.angle_alpha   90.00
_cell.angle_beta   90.00
_cell.angle_gamma   90.00
#
_symmetry.space_group_name_H-M   'P 1'
#
loop_
_entity.id
_entity.type
_entity.pdbx_description
1 polymer ?
#
loop_
_entity_poly.entity_id
_entity_poly.type
_entity_poly.pdbx_seq_one_letter_code
_entity_poly.pdbx_strand_id
1 'polypeptide(L)'
;MIKVLRLKKGVIAIVLGIILLIVAQVMSGKHIDGSNIVLGFSGGFLILGSLIFLYPILFAKKVDNEGEEVELKPAAKDETNL
;
A
#
# COMPACT_ATOMS: atom_id res chain seq x y z
N MET A 1 0.75 10.86 -12.80
CA MET A 1 1.82 10.55 -11.80
C MET A 1 1.20 9.95 -10.53
N ILE A 2 1.47 8.68 -10.22
CA ILE A 2 1.13 8.01 -8.94
C ILE A 2 2.04 8.55 -7.81
N LYS A 3 2.00 9.86 -7.55
CA LYS A 3 3.04 10.51 -6.74
C LYS A 3 2.88 10.30 -5.23
N VAL A 4 1.74 9.82 -4.74
CA VAL A 4 1.55 9.66 -3.28
C VAL A 4 0.52 8.57 -2.92
N LEU A 5 0.71 7.33 -3.38
CA LEU A 5 -0.01 6.22 -2.75
C LEU A 5 0.57 6.09 -1.33
N ARG A 6 -0.15 6.56 -0.30
CA ARG A 6 0.28 6.61 1.12
C ARG A 6 0.40 5.19 1.75
N LEU A 7 0.74 4.18 0.95
CA LEU A 7 0.89 2.77 1.30
C LEU A 7 1.88 2.55 2.44
N LYS A 8 2.89 3.42 2.59
CA LYS A 8 3.89 3.32 3.65
C LYS A 8 3.25 3.11 5.03
N LYS A 9 2.14 3.79 5.34
CA LYS A 9 1.47 3.65 6.63
C LYS A 9 0.83 2.26 6.83
N GLY A 10 0.15 1.75 5.79
CA GLY A 10 -0.43 0.40 5.82
C GLY A 10 0.65 -0.68 5.94
N VAL A 11 1.74 -0.54 5.17
CA VAL A 11 2.88 -1.47 5.23
C VAL A 11 3.54 -1.47 6.61
N ILE A 12 3.75 -0.30 7.23
CA ILE A 12 4.31 -0.22 8.59
C ILE A 12 3.40 -0.93 9.60
N ALA A 13 2.08 -0.72 9.52
CA ALA A 13 1.12 -1.37 10.42
C ALA A 13 1.13 -2.91 10.25
N ILE A 14 1.23 -3.40 9.01
CA ILE A 14 1.32 -4.84 8.71
C ILE A 14 2.63 -5.42 9.27
N VAL A 15 3.77 -4.75 9.05
CA VAL A 15 5.07 -5.19 9.58
C VAL A 15 5.03 -5.26 11.12
N LEU A 16 4.45 -4.26 11.77
CA LEU A 16 4.27 -4.27 13.22
C LEU A 16 3.39 -5.43 13.69
N GLY A 17 2.30 -5.71 12.97
CA GLY A 17 1.45 -6.88 13.21
C GLY A 17 2.22 -8.20 13.09
N ILE A 18 3.07 -8.36 12.06
CA ILE A 18 3.91 -9.56 11.90
C ILE A 18 4.89 -9.72 13.07
N ILE A 19 5.51 -8.63 13.53
CA ILE A 19 6.44 -8.67 14.67
C ILE A 19 5.68 -9.11 15.94
N LEU A 20 4.50 -8.53 16.19
CA LEU A 20 3.63 -8.92 17.31
C LEU A 20 3.20 -10.39 17.23
N LEU A 21 2.93 -10.90 16.02
CA LEU A 21 2.60 -12.32 15.81
C LEU A 21 3.74 -13.23 16.24
N ILE A 22 4.97 -12.92 15.83
CA ILE A 22 6.16 -13.69 16.19
C ILE A 22 6.34 -13.67 17.72
N VAL A 23 6.20 -12.50 18.35
CA VAL A 23 6.29 -12.37 19.81
C VAL A 23 5.21 -13.21 20.50
N ALA A 24 3.96 -13.14 20.04
CA ALA A 24 2.86 -13.94 20.58
C ALA A 24 3.13 -15.46 20.46
N GLN A 25 3.68 -15.90 19.33
CA GLN A 25 4.02 -17.30 19.09
C GLN A 25 5.13 -17.78 20.03
N VAL A 26 6.18 -16.96 20.22
CA VAL A 26 7.27 -17.25 21.16
C VAL A 26 6.78 -17.28 22.61
N MET A 27 5.91 -16.34 23.00
CA MET A 27 5.29 -16.32 24.33
C MET A 27 4.41 -17.55 24.57
N SER A 28 3.62 -17.93 23.57
CA SER A 28 2.76 -19.12 23.64
C SER A 28 3.58 -20.40 23.83
N GLY A 29 4.68 -20.57 23.08
CA GLY A 29 5.58 -21.72 23.23
C GLY A 29 6.33 -21.77 24.57
N LYS A 30 6.40 -20.65 25.29
CA LYS A 30 6.98 -20.55 26.65
C LYS A 30 5.91 -20.60 27.76
N HIS A 31 4.65 -20.85 27.43
CA HIS A 31 3.53 -20.82 28.37
C HIS A 31 3.41 -19.51 29.18
N ILE A 32 3.75 -18.38 28.55
CA ILE A 32 3.62 -17.07 29.19
C ILE A 32 2.16 -16.64 29.12
N ASP A 33 1.57 -16.38 30.30
CA ASP A 33 0.22 -15.85 30.43
C ASP A 33 0.10 -14.50 29.70
N GLY A 34 -0.92 -14.37 28.85
CA GLY A 34 -1.17 -13.17 28.04
C GLY A 34 -0.75 -13.29 26.56
N SER A 35 -0.19 -14.43 26.12
CA SER A 35 0.09 -14.69 24.70
C SER A 35 -1.14 -14.47 23.79
N ASN A 36 -2.32 -14.88 24.26
CA ASN A 36 -3.60 -14.69 23.54
C ASN A 36 -3.97 -13.22 23.34
N ILE A 37 -3.66 -12.35 24.30
CA ILE A 37 -3.93 -10.91 24.20
C ILE A 37 -3.01 -10.31 23.13
N VAL A 38 -1.72 -10.63 23.18
CA VAL A 38 -0.72 -10.17 22.19
C VAL A 38 -1.07 -10.67 20.79
N LEU A 39 -1.57 -11.91 20.68
CA LEU A 39 -2.07 -12.48 19.42
C LEU A 39 -3.29 -11.70 18.90
N GLY A 40 -4.21 -11.30 19.78
CA GLY A 40 -5.34 -10.45 19.44
C GLY A 40 -4.91 -9.09 18.88
N PHE A 41 -3.94 -8.42 19.52
CA PHE A 41 -3.37 -7.17 19.02
C PHE A 41 -2.69 -7.35 17.66
N SER A 42 -1.91 -8.42 17.49
CA SER A 42 -1.31 -8.78 16.20
C SER A 42 -2.38 -8.88 15.09
N GLY A 43 -3.44 -9.66 15.33
CA GLY A 43 -4.55 -9.81 14.39
C GLY A 43 -5.21 -8.47 14.05
N GLY A 44 -5.47 -7.64 15.06
CA GLY A 44 -6.02 -6.30 14.89
C GLY A 44 -5.15 -5.41 13.99
N PHE A 45 -3.83 -5.38 14.22
CA PHE A 45 -2.88 -4.62 13.40
C PHE A 45 -2.82 -5.11 11.95
N LEU A 46 -2.86 -6.42 11.73
CA LEU A 46 -2.88 -6.99 10.38
C LEU A 46 -4.17 -6.64 9.63
N ILE A 47 -5.32 -6.75 10.29
CA ILE A 47 -6.62 -6.41 9.69
C ILE A 47 -6.66 -4.91 9.35
N LEU A 48 -6.40 -4.03 10.33
CA LEU A 48 -6.38 -2.58 10.12
C LEU A 48 -5.33 -2.16 9.08
N GLY A 49 -4.14 -2.74 9.14
CA GLY A 49 -3.07 -2.50 8.18
C GLY A 49 -3.46 -2.89 6.76
N SER A 50 -4.12 -4.04 6.58
CA SER A 50 -4.63 -4.49 5.29
C SER A 50 -5.73 -3.57 4.74
N LEU A 51 -6.65 -3.09 5.58
CA LEU A 51 -7.69 -2.15 5.17
C LEU A 51 -7.10 -0.81 4.73
N ILE A 52 -6.15 -0.26 5.50
CA ILE A 52 -5.46 0.99 5.15
C ILE A 52 -4.62 0.82 3.87
N PHE A 53 -4.02 -0.35 3.68
CA PHE A 53 -3.28 -0.67 2.47
C PHE A 53 -4.18 -0.80 1.24
N LEU A 54 -5.34 -1.45 1.40
CA LEU A 54 -6.27 -1.74 0.33
C LEU A 54 -7.11 -0.52 -0.08
N TYR A 55 -7.43 0.38 0.86
CA TYR A 55 -8.21 1.60 0.61
C TYR A 55 -7.72 2.41 -0.60
N PRO A 56 -6.45 2.87 -0.66
CA PRO A 56 -5.99 3.66 -1.80
C PRO A 56 -5.89 2.87 -3.10
N ILE A 57 -5.88 1.53 -3.06
CA ILE A 57 -5.89 0.68 -4.27
C ILE A 57 -7.32 0.60 -4.84
N LEU A 58 -8.31 0.37 -3.99
CA LEU A 58 -9.72 0.30 -4.41
C LEU A 58 -10.26 1.65 -4.86
N PHE A 59 -9.82 2.73 -4.22
CA PHE A 59 -10.23 4.10 -4.53
C PHE A 59 -9.22 4.83 -5.43
N ALA A 60 -8.18 4.15 -5.93
CA ALA A 60 -7.36 4.71 -6.99
C ALA A 60 -8.27 4.94 -8.19
N LYS A 61 -8.44 6.22 -8.56
CA LYS A 61 -9.09 6.62 -9.81
C LYS A 61 -8.36 5.84 -10.91
N LYS A 62 -9.09 4.98 -11.63
CA LYS A 62 -8.53 4.30 -12.81
C LYS A 62 -7.98 5.40 -13.72
N VAL A 63 -6.67 5.40 -13.90
CA VAL A 63 -6.01 6.23 -14.91
C VAL A 63 -6.27 5.54 -16.24
N ASP A 64 -7.53 5.59 -16.65
CA ASP A 64 -7.99 5.27 -18.01
C ASP A 64 -8.91 6.40 -18.49
N ASN A 65 -8.57 7.61 -18.04
CA ASN A 65 -8.96 8.86 -18.67
C ASN A 65 -7.70 9.55 -19.17
N GLU A 66 -6.73 8.79 -19.69
CA GLU A 66 -5.90 9.27 -20.79
C GLU A 66 -6.74 9.23 -22.09
N GLY A 67 -7.93 9.83 -22.02
CA GLY A 67 -8.40 10.71 -23.09
C GLY A 67 -7.70 12.06 -22.96
N GLU A 68 -6.41 12.07 -22.59
CA GLU A 68 -5.54 13.12 -23.08
C GLU A 68 -5.48 12.84 -24.57
N GLU A 69 -6.41 13.48 -25.28
CA GLU A 69 -6.26 13.85 -26.67
C GLU A 69 -4.81 14.29 -26.79
N VAL A 70 -3.98 13.38 -27.30
CA VAL A 70 -2.61 13.69 -27.60
C VAL A 70 -2.76 14.72 -28.70
N GLU A 71 -2.77 16.00 -28.33
CA GLU A 71 -2.60 17.10 -29.24
C GLU A 71 -1.21 16.90 -29.82
N LEU A 72 -1.13 16.01 -30.82
CA LEU A 72 -0.01 15.85 -31.70
C LEU A 72 0.09 17.20 -32.39
N LYS A 73 0.80 18.14 -31.76
CA LYS A 73 1.24 19.36 -32.41
C LYS A 73 1.95 18.87 -33.66
N PRO A 74 1.42 19.12 -34.87
CA PRO A 74 2.02 18.61 -36.07
C PRO A 74 3.46 19.09 -36.06
N ALA A 75 4.41 18.16 -36.18
CA ALA A 75 5.80 18.52 -36.34
C ALA A 75 5.85 19.48 -37.53
N ALA A 76 6.30 20.72 -37.28
CA ALA A 76 6.47 21.69 -38.33
C ALA A 76 7.27 21.00 -39.44
N LYS A 77 6.73 21.02 -40.67
CA LYS A 77 7.49 20.56 -41.83
C LYS A 77 8.78 21.36 -41.84
N ASP A 78 9.90 20.66 -41.78
CA ASP A 78 11.20 21.23 -42.12
C ASP A 78 11.16 21.61 -43.60
N GLU A 79 10.59 22.78 -43.86
CA GLU A 79 10.82 23.53 -45.07
C GLU A 79 12.14 24.28 -44.85
N THR A 80 12.97 24.30 -45.89
CA THR A 80 14.22 25.08 -46.01
C THR A 80 15.52 24.41 -45.52
N ASN A 81 16.10 23.56 -46.38
CA ASN A 81 17.51 23.73 -46.70
C ASN A 81 17.62 23.95 -48.21
N LEU A 82 18.00 25.19 -48.57
CA LEU A 82 18.47 25.61 -49.89
C LEU A 82 19.69 24.80 -50.33
#